data_AF-A0A3S3TPX3-F1
#
_entry.id   AF-A0A3S3TPX3-F1
#
_cell.length_a   1.000
_cell.length_b   1.000
_cell.length_c   1.000
_cell.angle_alpha   90.00
_cell.angle_beta   90.00
_cell.angle_gamma   90.00
#
_symmetry.space_group_name_H-M   'P 1'
#
loop_
_entity.id
_entity.type
_entity.pdbx_description
1 polymer ?
#
loop_
_entity_poly.entity_id
_entity_poly.type
_entity_poly.pdbx_seq_one_letter_code
_entity_poly.pdbx_strand_id
1 'polypeptide(L)'
;MVEHAFAKGHGIRIFTTLVGMNGQDLQRLQALRLGVFVVHVFDDGTYMNSRLVGDKYRDLVRQLVDADIPLIRFVALGEPHPDIADIIPTEALIKARPVSSRGGSVDPKIVAPRQPVLGALTCVDERQYRNVLLPNGDVTLCSMDFERSHVLGNLLYEGYSDLFEKPVFREIVDRMNGADGFLLCRMCEFADPNDRTWADAGREGVPGNADGPTTNAPARDAIVFSREARQWASTTSKGVFGFQPSLSACLP
;
A
#
# COMPACT_ATOMS: atom_id res chain seq x y z
N MET A 1 7.40 -18.81 -2.50
CA MET A 1 6.36 -17.76 -2.64
C MET A 1 6.68 -16.83 -3.80
N VAL A 2 7.77 -16.05 -3.73
CA VAL A 2 8.12 -15.04 -4.74
C VAL A 2 8.24 -15.61 -6.15
N GLU A 3 9.03 -16.69 -6.33
CA GLU A 3 9.19 -17.35 -7.63
C GLU A 3 7.86 -17.89 -8.19
N HIS A 4 6.96 -18.36 -7.31
CA HIS A 4 5.63 -18.82 -7.74
C HIS A 4 4.78 -17.66 -8.26
N ALA A 5 4.76 -16.54 -7.54
CA ALA A 5 4.04 -15.34 -7.98
C ALA A 5 4.61 -14.80 -9.31
N PHE A 6 5.93 -14.82 -9.46
CA PHE A 6 6.60 -14.47 -10.71
C PHE A 6 6.22 -15.40 -11.87
N ALA A 7 6.24 -16.72 -11.65
CA ALA A 7 5.85 -17.71 -12.65
C ALA A 7 4.38 -17.60 -13.07
N LYS A 8 3.53 -17.05 -12.20
CA LYS A 8 2.12 -16.72 -12.51
C LYS A 8 1.96 -15.38 -13.25
N GLY A 9 3.04 -14.68 -13.55
CA GLY A 9 3.03 -13.42 -14.29
C GLY A 9 2.72 -12.18 -13.44
N HIS A 10 2.77 -12.28 -12.12
CA HIS A 10 2.53 -11.13 -11.25
C HIS A 10 3.77 -10.23 -11.16
N GLY A 11 3.53 -8.92 -11.16
CA GLY A 11 4.57 -7.93 -10.86
C GLY A 11 5.03 -8.07 -9.41
N ILE A 12 6.34 -8.20 -9.20
CA ILE A 12 6.93 -8.43 -7.88
C ILE A 12 7.58 -7.15 -7.37
N ARG A 13 7.23 -6.78 -6.14
CA ARG A 13 7.90 -5.74 -5.35
C ARG A 13 8.34 -6.35 -4.02
N ILE A 14 9.59 -6.13 -3.64
CA ILE A 14 10.16 -6.70 -2.41
C ILE A 14 10.59 -5.57 -1.48
N PHE A 15 10.28 -5.72 -0.20
CA PHE A 15 10.69 -4.84 0.88
C PHE A 15 11.39 -5.70 1.94
N THR A 16 12.63 -5.36 2.28
CA THR A 16 13.45 -6.19 3.16
C THR A 16 14.41 -5.35 4.00
N THR A 17 14.80 -5.86 5.18
CA THR A 17 15.91 -5.34 5.98
C THR A 17 17.20 -6.13 5.80
N LEU A 18 17.22 -7.13 4.91
CA LEU A 18 18.30 -8.12 4.70
C LEU A 18 18.60 -9.05 5.88
N VAL A 19 17.93 -8.87 7.02
CA VAL A 19 18.13 -9.74 8.18
C VAL A 19 17.76 -11.18 7.82
N GLY A 20 18.72 -12.10 8.01
CA GLY A 20 18.56 -13.52 7.71
C GLY A 20 18.75 -13.90 6.24
N MET A 21 18.95 -12.93 5.34
CA MET A 21 19.28 -13.18 3.94
C MET A 21 20.71 -13.70 3.80
N ASN A 22 20.96 -14.56 2.82
CA ASN A 22 22.30 -15.02 2.46
C ASN A 22 22.55 -14.92 0.93
N GLY A 23 23.76 -15.29 0.48
CA GLY A 23 24.14 -15.19 -0.93
C GLY A 23 23.30 -16.06 -1.88
N GLN A 24 22.77 -17.20 -1.42
CA GLN A 24 21.87 -18.03 -2.23
C GLN A 24 20.54 -17.32 -2.48
N ASP A 25 20.03 -16.58 -1.50
CA ASP A 25 18.81 -15.78 -1.67
C ASP A 25 19.04 -14.66 -2.70
N LEU A 26 20.20 -14.00 -2.66
CA LEU A 26 20.56 -12.97 -3.63
C LEU A 26 20.58 -13.50 -5.05
N GLN A 27 21.23 -14.64 -5.28
CA GLN A 27 21.28 -15.29 -6.60
C GLN A 27 19.89 -15.61 -7.13
N ARG A 28 18.98 -16.10 -6.27
CA ARG A 28 17.59 -16.38 -6.65
C ARG A 28 16.82 -15.11 -6.99
N LEU A 29 17.05 -14.02 -6.26
CA LEU A 29 16.42 -12.73 -6.51
C LEU A 29 16.90 -12.09 -7.82
N GLN A 30 18.19 -12.19 -8.14
CA GLN A 30 18.75 -11.68 -9.40
C GLN A 30 18.18 -12.42 -10.63
N ALA A 31 17.80 -13.69 -10.47
CA ALA A 31 17.15 -14.45 -11.54
C ALA A 31 15.70 -14.00 -11.84
N LEU A 32 15.11 -13.15 -10.99
CA LEU A 32 13.74 -12.67 -11.13
C LEU A 32 13.71 -11.27 -11.76
N ARG A 33 12.74 -11.02 -12.65
CA ARG A 33 12.47 -9.65 -13.13
C ARG A 33 11.62 -8.93 -12.10
N LEU A 34 12.30 -8.26 -11.17
CA LEU A 34 11.67 -7.46 -10.12
C LEU A 34 11.23 -6.10 -10.67
N GLY A 35 10.06 -5.64 -10.21
CA GLY A 35 9.59 -4.29 -10.52
C GLY A 35 10.20 -3.23 -9.60
N VAL A 36 10.35 -3.54 -8.31
CA VAL A 36 11.01 -2.67 -7.32
C VAL A 36 11.66 -3.54 -6.25
N PHE A 37 12.88 -3.22 -5.84
CA PHE A 37 13.56 -3.83 -4.70
C PHE A 37 13.93 -2.77 -3.66
N VAL A 38 13.18 -2.73 -2.56
CA VAL A 38 13.40 -1.74 -1.49
C VAL A 38 14.13 -2.40 -0.33
N VAL A 39 15.30 -1.88 -0.02
CA VAL A 39 16.12 -2.29 1.11
C VAL A 39 16.02 -1.23 2.19
N HIS A 40 15.36 -1.56 3.29
CA HIS A 40 15.36 -0.74 4.49
C HIS A 40 16.65 -0.99 5.27
N VAL A 41 17.61 -0.08 5.14
CA VAL A 41 18.91 -0.17 5.80
C VAL A 41 18.84 0.35 7.23
N PHE A 42 19.68 -0.22 8.09
CA PHE A 42 19.75 0.21 9.49
C PHE A 42 20.27 1.64 9.58
N ASP A 43 19.64 2.43 10.45
CA ASP A 43 20.13 3.74 10.84
C ASP A 43 21.17 3.66 11.97
N ASP A 44 21.65 4.82 12.39
CA ASP A 44 22.60 5.04 13.49
C ASP A 44 22.14 4.53 14.87
N GLY A 45 20.94 3.97 15.00
CA GLY A 45 20.36 3.52 16.26
C GLY A 45 19.18 4.35 16.73
N THR A 46 18.84 5.42 16.01
CA THR A 46 17.73 6.31 16.37
C THR A 46 16.37 5.62 16.25
N TYR A 47 16.12 4.85 15.19
CA TYR A 47 14.84 4.14 14.99
C TYR A 47 14.99 2.65 14.80
N MET A 48 16.18 2.17 14.43
CA MET A 48 16.43 0.76 14.21
C MET A 48 17.53 0.23 15.14
N ASN A 49 17.56 -1.10 15.33
CA ASN A 49 18.59 -1.72 16.15
C ASN A 49 19.93 -1.77 15.40
N SER A 50 20.76 -0.75 15.56
CA SER A 50 22.09 -0.63 14.96
C SER A 50 23.02 -1.81 15.25
N ARG A 51 22.80 -2.56 16.33
CA ARG A 51 23.60 -3.76 16.68
C ARG A 51 23.48 -4.89 15.65
N LEU A 52 22.52 -4.83 14.74
CA LEU A 52 22.37 -5.79 13.64
C LEU A 52 23.32 -5.51 12.47
N VAL A 53 24.01 -4.37 12.49
CA VAL A 53 25.06 -4.03 11.51
C VAL A 53 26.38 -4.71 11.91
N GLY A 54 26.56 -5.95 11.46
CA GLY A 54 27.82 -6.69 11.58
C GLY A 54 28.47 -6.96 10.21
N ASP A 55 29.63 -7.64 10.21
CA ASP A 55 30.38 -7.97 8.98
C ASP A 55 29.50 -8.59 7.88
N LYS A 56 28.73 -9.63 8.25
CA LYS A 56 27.83 -10.32 7.32
C LYS A 56 26.80 -9.38 6.67
N TYR A 57 26.28 -8.43 7.43
CA TYR A 57 25.32 -7.45 6.92
C TYR A 57 26.01 -6.49 5.94
N ARG A 58 27.18 -5.98 6.29
CA ARG A 58 27.98 -5.08 5.43
C ARG A 58 28.34 -5.75 4.11
N ASP A 59 28.75 -7.00 4.16
CA ASP A 59 29.10 -7.76 2.96
C ASP A 59 27.88 -8.00 2.05
N LEU A 60 26.69 -8.25 2.62
CA LEU A 60 25.45 -8.35 1.85
C LEU A 60 25.06 -7.02 1.21
N VAL A 61 25.21 -5.90 1.92
CA VAL A 61 24.95 -4.56 1.35
C VAL A 61 25.89 -4.29 0.17
N ARG A 62 27.19 -4.61 0.30
CA ARG A 62 28.16 -4.50 -0.83
C ARG A 62 27.71 -5.35 -2.02
N GLN A 63 27.43 -6.62 -1.79
CA GLN A 63 26.97 -7.53 -2.85
C GLN A 63 25.71 -7.03 -3.56
N LEU A 64 24.77 -6.41 -2.83
CA LEU A 64 23.56 -5.84 -3.41
C LEU A 64 23.81 -4.59 -4.25
N VAL A 65 24.74 -3.73 -3.83
CA VAL A 65 25.16 -2.57 -4.61
C VAL A 65 25.86 -3.04 -5.89
N ASP A 66 26.74 -4.04 -5.79
CA ASP A 66 27.47 -4.60 -6.93
C ASP A 66 26.59 -5.44 -7.88
N ALA A 67 25.46 -5.97 -7.38
CA ALA A 67 24.55 -6.83 -8.13
C ALA A 67 23.74 -6.11 -9.22
N ASP A 68 23.78 -4.78 -9.27
CA ASP A 68 23.07 -3.90 -10.21
C ASP A 68 21.61 -4.33 -10.46
N ILE A 69 20.89 -4.62 -9.36
CA ILE A 69 19.48 -5.03 -9.44
C ILE A 69 18.65 -3.84 -9.94
N PRO A 70 17.89 -3.99 -11.05
CA PRO A 70 17.09 -2.91 -11.58
C PRO A 70 16.11 -2.35 -10.55
N LEU A 71 16.04 -1.02 -10.46
CA LEU A 71 15.11 -0.30 -9.58
C LEU A 71 15.29 -0.63 -8.08
N ILE A 72 16.52 -0.97 -7.67
CA ILE A 72 16.88 -1.02 -6.25
C ILE A 72 16.80 0.38 -5.62
N ARG A 73 16.25 0.44 -4.41
CA ARG A 73 16.19 1.65 -3.58
C ARG A 73 16.59 1.29 -2.17
N PHE A 74 17.53 2.03 -1.61
CA PHE A 74 17.87 1.95 -0.20
C PHE A 74 17.06 2.99 0.55
N VAL A 75 16.52 2.62 1.70
CA VAL A 75 15.71 3.48 2.54
C VAL A 75 16.29 3.48 3.93
N ALA A 76 16.40 4.64 4.56
CA ALA A 76 16.74 4.78 5.98
C ALA A 76 15.71 5.70 6.66
N LEU A 77 15.31 5.42 7.90
CA LEU A 77 14.42 6.31 8.68
C LEU A 77 15.18 7.49 9.29
N GLY A 78 16.39 7.22 9.78
CA GLY A 78 17.34 8.20 10.30
C GLY A 78 18.53 8.40 9.36
N GLU A 79 19.66 8.79 9.93
CA GLU A 79 20.93 8.75 9.21
C GLU A 79 21.38 7.29 9.05
N PRO A 80 21.84 6.85 7.87
CA PRO A 80 22.36 5.50 7.68
C PRO A 80 23.45 5.18 8.71
N HIS A 81 23.51 3.92 9.13
CA HIS A 81 24.56 3.48 10.04
C HIS A 81 25.97 3.79 9.48
N PRO A 82 26.91 4.31 10.28
CA PRO A 82 28.22 4.75 9.79
C PRO A 82 28.95 3.69 8.95
N ASP A 83 28.91 2.43 9.38
CA ASP A 83 29.61 1.35 8.68
C ASP A 83 29.03 0.94 7.30
N ILE A 84 27.86 1.47 6.92
CA ILE A 84 27.26 1.23 5.60
C ILE A 84 27.03 2.52 4.81
N ALA A 85 27.19 3.69 5.43
CA ALA A 85 26.92 4.98 4.81
C ALA A 85 27.75 5.18 3.53
N ASP A 86 29.03 4.78 3.55
CA ASP A 86 29.95 4.91 2.41
C ASP A 86 29.78 3.81 1.36
N ILE A 87 28.98 2.76 1.66
CA ILE A 87 28.74 1.65 0.73
C ILE A 87 27.56 1.97 -0.19
N ILE A 88 26.56 2.69 0.33
CA ILE A 88 25.29 2.92 -0.37
C ILE A 88 25.42 4.16 -1.26
N PRO A 89 25.13 4.05 -2.57
CA PRO A 89 25.12 5.22 -3.46
C PRO A 89 24.11 6.26 -3.00
N THR A 90 24.54 7.53 -2.92
CA THR A 90 23.70 8.64 -2.43
C THR A 90 22.41 8.79 -3.24
N GLU A 91 22.49 8.60 -4.55
CA GLU A 91 21.36 8.68 -5.49
C GLU A 91 20.34 7.55 -5.33
N ALA A 92 20.76 6.43 -4.74
CA ALA A 92 19.90 5.27 -4.48
C ALA A 92 19.31 5.30 -3.06
N LEU A 93 19.83 6.18 -2.19
CA LEU A 93 19.41 6.33 -0.80
C LEU A 93 18.26 7.33 -0.64
N ILE A 94 17.15 6.84 -0.09
CA ILE A 94 15.96 7.62 0.24
C ILE A 94 15.88 7.74 1.77
N LYS A 95 15.85 8.98 2.26
CA LYS A 95 15.52 9.25 3.67
C LYS A 95 13.99 9.22 3.83
N ALA A 96 13.47 8.17 4.45
CA ALA A 96 12.04 7.99 4.66
C ALA A 96 11.57 8.74 5.91
N ARG A 97 11.21 10.01 5.72
CA ARG A 97 10.54 10.82 6.73
C ARG A 97 9.32 11.56 6.15
N PRO A 98 8.27 11.78 6.96
CA PRO A 98 8.11 11.32 8.34
C PRO A 98 7.78 9.81 8.44
N VAL A 99 8.12 9.19 9.58
CA VAL A 99 7.63 7.84 9.90
C VAL A 99 6.12 7.92 10.10
N SER A 100 5.37 6.98 9.54
CA SER A 100 3.92 6.94 9.76
C SER A 100 3.58 6.39 11.14
N SER A 101 2.52 6.93 11.77
CA SER A 101 1.95 6.47 13.03
C SER A 101 1.28 5.10 12.94
N ARG A 102 1.10 4.55 11.72
CA ARG A 102 0.37 3.28 11.50
C ARG A 102 -1.06 3.35 12.03
N GLY A 103 -1.73 4.47 11.76
CA GLY A 103 -3.09 4.71 12.25
C GLY A 103 -3.16 4.87 13.77
N GLY A 104 -2.08 5.37 14.39
CA GLY A 104 -1.98 5.59 15.83
C GLY A 104 -1.30 4.48 16.63
N SER A 105 -0.88 3.37 16.01
CA SER A 105 -0.26 2.24 16.71
C SER A 105 1.22 2.44 17.10
N VAL A 106 1.91 3.43 16.53
CA VAL A 106 3.32 3.73 16.88
C VAL A 106 3.39 4.58 18.14
N ASP A 107 4.42 4.40 18.97
CA ASP A 107 4.66 5.18 20.20
C ASP A 107 4.56 6.69 19.89
N PRO A 108 3.70 7.44 20.61
CA PRO A 108 3.55 8.90 20.48
C PRO A 108 4.85 9.70 20.64
N LYS A 109 5.87 9.13 21.30
CA LYS A 109 7.20 9.73 21.44
C LYS A 109 8.01 9.67 20.13
N ILE A 110 7.71 8.72 19.25
CA ILE A 110 8.36 8.54 17.95
C ILE A 110 7.60 9.32 16.87
N VAL A 111 6.27 9.19 16.84
CA VAL A 111 5.39 9.88 15.88
C VAL A 111 4.25 10.51 16.64
N ALA A 112 4.14 11.84 16.58
CA ALA A 112 3.04 12.55 17.22
C ALA A 112 1.70 12.11 16.61
N PRO A 113 0.69 11.79 17.44
CA PRO A 113 -0.62 11.40 16.94
C PRO A 113 -1.29 12.57 16.23
N ARG A 114 -1.92 12.28 15.10
CA ARG A 114 -2.77 13.23 14.37
C ARG A 114 -4.09 13.42 15.11
N GLN A 115 -4.67 14.63 15.02
CA GLN A 115 -6.05 14.87 15.43
C GLN A 115 -7.03 14.07 14.55
N PRO A 116 -7.96 13.30 15.15
CA PRO A 116 -8.90 12.49 14.39
C PRO A 116 -9.70 13.30 13.35
N VAL A 117 -9.79 12.78 12.13
CA VAL A 117 -10.65 13.34 11.08
C VAL A 117 -12.11 13.06 11.43
N LEU A 118 -12.89 14.13 11.53
CA LEU A 118 -14.33 14.09 11.79
C LEU A 118 -15.13 14.05 10.49
N GLY A 119 -16.31 13.45 10.52
CA GLY A 119 -17.20 13.35 9.37
C GLY A 119 -16.68 12.43 8.26
N ALA A 120 -17.03 12.75 7.02
CA ALA A 120 -16.60 11.97 5.86
C ALA A 120 -15.12 12.18 5.57
N LEU A 121 -14.45 11.13 5.10
CA LEU A 121 -13.04 11.14 4.73
C LEU A 121 -12.77 10.26 3.52
N THR A 122 -11.68 10.54 2.83
CA THR A 122 -11.12 9.68 1.79
C THR A 122 -9.68 9.31 2.11
N CYS A 123 -9.20 8.22 1.52
CA CYS A 123 -7.78 7.88 1.57
C CYS A 123 -7.12 8.35 0.29
N VAL A 124 -6.20 9.31 0.39
CA VAL A 124 -5.53 9.93 -0.77
C VAL A 124 -4.73 8.92 -1.61
N ASP A 125 -4.29 7.83 -0.99
CA ASP A 125 -3.51 6.76 -1.62
C ASP A 125 -4.36 5.56 -2.07
N GLU A 126 -5.68 5.62 -1.87
CA GLU A 126 -6.64 4.54 -2.17
C GLU A 126 -6.23 3.18 -1.57
N ARG A 127 -5.66 3.23 -0.35
CA ARG A 127 -5.08 2.05 0.32
C ARG A 127 -6.11 0.98 0.68
N GLN A 128 -7.39 1.31 0.72
CA GLN A 128 -8.50 0.38 0.93
C GLN A 128 -8.57 -0.74 -0.13
N TYR A 129 -7.93 -0.55 -1.30
CA TYR A 129 -7.81 -1.56 -2.35
C TYR A 129 -6.43 -2.25 -2.38
N ARG A 130 -5.56 -1.93 -1.42
CA ARG A 130 -4.22 -2.51 -1.25
C ARG A 130 -4.19 -3.32 0.05
N ASN A 131 -5.09 -4.30 0.11
CA ASN A 131 -5.30 -5.14 1.28
C ASN A 131 -4.05 -5.99 1.59
N VAL A 132 -3.90 -6.38 2.86
CA VAL A 132 -2.75 -7.17 3.31
C VAL A 132 -3.21 -8.56 3.70
N LEU A 133 -2.70 -9.58 3.01
CA LEU A 133 -2.87 -10.98 3.38
C LEU A 133 -1.82 -11.35 4.44
N LEU A 134 -2.29 -11.85 5.57
CA LEU A 134 -1.47 -12.34 6.67
C LEU A 134 -1.20 -13.85 6.52
N PRO A 135 -0.14 -14.39 7.17
CA PRO A 135 0.22 -15.81 7.05
C PRO A 135 -0.85 -16.80 7.51
N ASN A 136 -1.76 -16.37 8.39
CA ASN A 136 -2.90 -17.17 8.87
C ASN A 136 -4.12 -17.11 7.93
N GLY A 137 -4.00 -16.45 6.78
CA GLY A 137 -5.06 -16.30 5.78
C GLY A 137 -5.92 -15.04 5.94
N ASP A 138 -5.82 -14.33 7.06
CA ASP A 138 -6.61 -13.12 7.29
C ASP A 138 -6.22 -12.01 6.29
N VAL A 139 -7.21 -11.27 5.82
CA VAL A 139 -7.03 -10.09 4.98
C VAL A 139 -7.42 -8.85 5.76
N THR A 140 -6.48 -7.94 5.98
CA THR A 140 -6.74 -6.64 6.63
C THR A 140 -6.98 -5.53 5.61
N LEU A 141 -7.64 -4.46 6.06
CA LEU A 141 -8.03 -3.34 5.20
C LEU A 141 -6.84 -2.75 4.42
N CYS A 142 -5.72 -2.47 5.08
CA CYS A 142 -4.51 -2.00 4.40
C CYS A 142 -3.28 -2.18 5.29
N SER A 143 -2.11 -1.82 4.76
CA SER A 143 -0.86 -1.88 5.53
C SER A 143 -0.90 -1.07 6.82
N MET A 144 -1.75 -0.03 6.93
CA MET A 144 -1.85 0.81 8.12
C MET A 144 -2.58 0.12 9.27
N ASP A 145 -3.38 -0.91 9.00
CA ASP A 145 -4.20 -1.64 9.99
C ASP A 145 -3.37 -2.67 10.75
N PHE A 146 -2.35 -2.21 11.46
CA PHE A 146 -1.37 -3.06 12.14
C PHE A 146 -1.98 -3.81 13.32
N GLU A 147 -2.87 -3.16 14.07
CA GLU A 147 -3.66 -3.77 15.14
C GLU A 147 -4.78 -4.70 14.64
N ARG A 148 -4.97 -4.78 13.31
CA ARG A 148 -5.99 -5.61 12.65
C ARG A 148 -7.39 -5.27 13.12
N SER A 149 -7.70 -3.98 13.25
CA SER A 149 -9.03 -3.52 13.66
C SER A 149 -10.07 -3.70 12.55
N HIS A 150 -9.64 -3.90 11.30
CA HIS A 150 -10.50 -4.04 10.13
C HIS A 150 -10.14 -5.29 9.31
N VAL A 151 -10.30 -6.48 9.91
CA VAL A 151 -10.17 -7.77 9.20
C VAL A 151 -11.38 -7.99 8.29
N LEU A 152 -11.14 -8.11 6.99
CA LEU A 152 -12.18 -8.27 5.96
C LEU A 152 -12.69 -9.71 5.84
N GLY A 153 -11.83 -10.69 6.13
CA GLY A 153 -12.13 -12.12 6.06
C GLY A 153 -10.86 -12.96 5.94
N ASN A 154 -10.99 -14.21 5.50
CA ASN A 154 -9.87 -15.15 5.46
C ASN A 154 -9.85 -16.00 4.18
N LEU A 155 -8.77 -15.91 3.40
CA LEU A 155 -8.63 -16.56 2.08
C LEU A 155 -8.40 -18.07 2.13
N LEU A 156 -8.30 -18.67 3.32
CA LEU A 156 -8.32 -20.13 3.44
C LEU A 156 -9.73 -20.70 3.27
N TYR A 157 -10.76 -19.88 3.48
CA TYR A 157 -12.17 -20.32 3.50
C TYR A 157 -13.05 -19.59 2.48
N GLU A 158 -12.60 -18.45 1.97
CA GLU A 158 -13.44 -17.50 1.23
C GLU A 158 -12.74 -16.95 -0.01
N GLY A 159 -13.53 -16.54 -1.01
CA GLY A 159 -13.02 -15.86 -2.20
C GLY A 159 -12.66 -14.40 -1.91
N TYR A 160 -11.61 -13.89 -2.56
CA TYR A 160 -11.17 -12.50 -2.38
C TYR A 160 -12.25 -11.47 -2.75
N SER A 161 -13.04 -11.73 -3.80
CA SER A 161 -14.16 -10.88 -4.21
C SER A 161 -15.23 -10.74 -3.11
N ASP A 162 -15.45 -11.82 -2.36
CA ASP A 162 -16.55 -11.93 -1.41
C ASP A 162 -16.28 -11.06 -0.17
N LEU A 163 -15.01 -10.76 0.10
CA LEU A 163 -14.57 -9.87 1.19
C LEU A 163 -15.22 -8.48 1.12
N PHE A 164 -15.45 -7.97 -0.09
CA PHE A 164 -16.01 -6.64 -0.32
C PHE A 164 -17.54 -6.61 -0.24
N GLU A 165 -18.18 -7.77 -0.20
CA GLU A 165 -19.63 -7.87 -0.04
C GLU A 165 -20.04 -8.03 1.43
N LYS A 166 -19.09 -8.23 2.34
CA LYS A 166 -19.35 -8.47 3.76
C LYS A 166 -19.77 -7.23 4.54
N PRO A 167 -20.50 -7.42 5.67
CA PRO A 167 -20.87 -6.32 6.57
C PRO A 167 -19.68 -5.46 6.99
N VAL A 168 -18.53 -6.07 7.34
CA VAL A 168 -17.34 -5.34 7.77
C VAL A 168 -16.85 -4.32 6.75
N PHE A 169 -16.79 -4.68 5.46
CA PHE A 169 -16.35 -3.75 4.43
C PHE A 169 -17.38 -2.66 4.17
N ARG A 170 -18.67 -3.00 4.20
CA ARG A 170 -19.77 -2.02 4.07
C ARG A 170 -19.74 -1.00 5.21
N GLU A 171 -19.56 -1.45 6.45
CA GLU A 171 -19.42 -0.57 7.62
C GLU A 171 -18.22 0.37 7.50
N ILE A 172 -17.09 -0.11 6.98
CA ILE A 172 -15.91 0.74 6.71
C ILE A 172 -16.29 1.83 5.70
N VAL A 173 -16.93 1.47 4.59
CA VAL A 173 -17.38 2.42 3.57
C VAL A 173 -18.36 3.43 4.14
N ASP A 174 -19.36 2.99 4.92
CA ASP A 174 -20.33 3.88 5.55
C ASP A 174 -19.64 4.87 6.50
N ARG A 175 -18.68 4.41 7.31
CA ARG A 175 -17.90 5.28 8.21
C ARG A 175 -16.98 6.23 7.45
N MET A 176 -16.39 5.81 6.34
CA MET A 176 -15.65 6.70 5.44
C MET A 176 -16.58 7.77 4.84
N ASN A 177 -17.84 7.43 4.57
CA ASN A 177 -18.87 8.39 4.11
C ASN A 177 -19.48 9.24 5.24
N GLY A 178 -18.92 9.17 6.46
CA GLY A 178 -19.30 10.05 7.56
C GLY A 178 -20.23 9.42 8.59
N ALA A 179 -20.58 8.14 8.46
CA ALA A 179 -21.26 7.44 9.54
C ALA A 179 -20.38 7.40 10.80
N ASP A 180 -21.07 7.44 11.95
CA ASP A 180 -20.43 7.34 13.26
C ASP A 180 -19.80 5.96 13.49
N GLY A 181 -18.87 5.92 14.43
CA GLY A 181 -18.22 4.70 14.88
C GLY A 181 -16.73 4.69 14.62
N PHE A 182 -16.10 3.66 15.17
CA PHE A 182 -14.65 3.49 15.08
C PHE A 182 -14.22 3.21 13.63
N LEU A 183 -13.26 3.99 13.16
CA LEU A 183 -12.61 3.80 11.87
C LEU A 183 -11.15 4.24 12.01
N LEU A 184 -10.22 3.31 11.79
CA LEU A 184 -8.77 3.54 11.90
C LEU A 184 -8.32 4.72 11.04
N CYS A 185 -8.93 4.86 9.85
CA CYS A 185 -8.60 5.91 8.90
C CYS A 185 -8.72 7.31 9.51
N ARG A 186 -9.58 7.53 10.52
CA ARG A 186 -9.70 8.83 11.19
C ARG A 186 -8.37 9.30 11.81
N MET A 187 -7.50 8.38 12.22
CA MET A 187 -6.19 8.68 12.83
C MET A 187 -5.02 8.58 11.84
N CYS A 188 -5.28 8.21 10.58
CA CYS A 188 -4.25 7.94 9.60
C CYS A 188 -3.76 9.23 8.91
N GLU A 189 -2.47 9.32 8.60
CA GLU A 189 -1.89 10.48 7.90
C GLU A 189 -2.44 10.65 6.48
N PHE A 190 -2.83 9.53 5.84
CA PHE A 190 -3.37 9.50 4.49
C PHE A 190 -4.87 9.81 4.41
N ALA A 191 -5.51 10.11 5.54
CA ALA A 191 -6.91 10.52 5.54
C ALA A 191 -7.04 12.01 5.24
N ASP A 192 -7.82 12.29 4.21
CA ASP A 192 -8.22 13.63 3.83
C ASP A 192 -9.69 13.81 4.21
N PRO A 193 -10.02 14.82 5.06
CA PRO A 193 -11.41 15.17 5.29
C PRO A 193 -12.07 15.44 3.94
N ASN A 194 -13.17 14.77 3.65
CA ASN A 194 -13.92 15.05 2.44
C ASN A 194 -14.73 16.32 2.71
N ASP A 195 -14.06 17.48 2.66
CA ASP A 195 -14.60 18.80 2.95
C ASP A 195 -15.53 19.34 1.86
N ARG A 196 -16.03 18.46 0.98
CA ARG A 196 -17.25 18.72 0.21
C ARG A 196 -18.42 18.82 1.18
N THR A 197 -18.43 19.92 1.90
CA THR A 197 -19.48 20.33 2.79
C THR A 197 -20.72 20.43 1.92
N TRP A 198 -21.78 19.76 2.34
CA TRP A 198 -23.14 19.99 1.84
C TRP A 198 -23.63 21.44 2.09
N ALA A 199 -22.78 22.29 2.69
CA ALA A 199 -23.06 23.66 3.11
C ALA A 199 -23.06 24.69 1.96
N ASP A 200 -22.59 24.33 0.76
CA ASP A 200 -22.68 25.20 -0.42
C ASP A 200 -23.87 24.87 -1.35
N ALA A 201 -24.64 23.81 -1.05
CA ALA A 201 -25.84 23.43 -1.80
C ALA A 201 -27.11 24.23 -1.39
N GLY A 202 -26.98 25.27 -0.57
CA GLY A 202 -28.13 25.97 0.05
C GLY A 202 -28.08 27.49 0.06
N ARG A 203 -27.23 28.15 -0.74
CA ARG A 203 -27.29 29.60 -0.93
C ARG A 203 -27.74 29.96 -2.34
N GLU A 204 -29.07 29.94 -2.53
CA GLU A 204 -29.72 30.71 -3.57
C GLU A 204 -29.62 32.22 -3.24
N GLY A 205 -29.15 33.02 -4.21
CA GLY A 205 -29.24 34.48 -4.28
C GLY A 205 -27.99 35.24 -3.81
N VAL A 206 -27.41 36.23 -4.51
CA VAL A 206 -27.73 37.05 -5.71
C VAL A 206 -26.39 37.74 -6.15
N PRO A 207 -26.32 38.64 -7.17
CA PRO A 207 -26.05 38.43 -8.60
C PRO A 207 -24.66 38.95 -9.11
N GLY A 208 -24.31 38.56 -10.34
CA GLY A 208 -23.72 39.48 -11.32
C GLY A 208 -22.25 39.27 -11.70
N ASN A 209 -21.99 38.51 -12.76
CA ASN A 209 -21.55 39.10 -14.03
C ASN A 209 -21.69 38.09 -15.17
N ALA A 210 -22.22 38.60 -16.29
CA ALA A 210 -22.48 37.88 -17.53
C ALA A 210 -21.18 37.59 -18.28
N ASP A 211 -21.03 36.37 -18.79
CA ASP A 211 -20.97 36.06 -20.24
C ASP A 211 -20.76 34.54 -20.44
N GLY A 212 -21.62 33.92 -21.27
CA GLY A 212 -21.74 32.46 -21.45
C GLY A 212 -20.65 31.79 -22.33
N PRO A 213 -20.83 30.53 -22.83
CA PRO A 213 -22.08 29.81 -22.96
C PRO A 213 -22.20 28.54 -22.10
N THR A 214 -23.44 28.30 -21.72
CA THR A 214 -24.00 27.10 -21.12
C THR A 214 -23.80 25.86 -21.99
N THR A 215 -23.25 24.80 -21.41
CA THR A 215 -23.55 23.44 -21.83
C THR A 215 -23.91 22.61 -20.60
N ASN A 216 -25.11 22.02 -20.63
CA ASN A 216 -25.68 21.15 -19.60
C ASN A 216 -24.77 19.95 -19.34
N ALA A 217 -24.44 19.67 -18.07
CA ALA A 217 -23.95 18.36 -17.65
C ALA A 217 -24.65 17.94 -16.33
N PRO A 218 -25.08 16.68 -16.20
CA PRO A 218 -26.09 16.26 -15.23
C PRO A 218 -25.51 15.88 -13.86
N ALA A 219 -26.35 15.95 -12.83
CA ALA A 219 -26.12 15.45 -11.48
C ALA A 219 -25.79 13.94 -11.46
N ARG A 220 -24.51 13.61 -11.22
CA ARG A 220 -23.91 12.28 -10.94
C ARG A 220 -22.53 12.60 -10.31
N ASP A 221 -22.08 12.14 -9.16
CA ASP A 221 -22.16 10.85 -8.51
C ASP A 221 -21.92 10.99 -6.99
N ALA A 222 -22.72 10.29 -6.17
CA ALA A 222 -22.25 9.82 -4.87
C ALA A 222 -21.06 8.90 -5.14
N ILE A 223 -19.93 9.13 -4.47
CA ILE A 223 -18.66 8.41 -4.67
C ILE A 223 -18.96 6.93 -4.92
N VAL A 224 -18.69 6.49 -6.15
CA VAL A 224 -19.13 5.20 -6.69
C VAL A 224 -18.28 4.08 -6.11
N PHE A 225 -18.41 3.83 -4.80
CA PHE A 225 -17.69 2.76 -4.10
C PHE A 225 -18.13 1.36 -4.56
N SER A 226 -19.32 1.19 -5.16
CA SER A 226 -19.87 -0.13 -5.47
C SER A 226 -19.60 -0.64 -6.89
N ARG A 227 -19.47 0.25 -7.91
CA ARG A 227 -19.14 -0.20 -9.28
C ARG A 227 -17.65 -0.29 -9.52
N GLU A 228 -16.85 0.64 -9.00
CA GLU A 228 -15.41 0.61 -9.19
C GLU A 228 -14.74 -0.52 -8.39
N ALA A 229 -15.21 -0.85 -7.18
CA ALA A 229 -14.73 -2.04 -6.46
C ALA A 229 -15.04 -3.35 -7.20
N ARG A 230 -16.23 -3.47 -7.84
CA ARG A 230 -16.54 -4.61 -8.73
C ARG A 230 -15.68 -4.59 -9.98
N GLN A 231 -15.41 -3.41 -10.53
CA GLN A 231 -14.61 -3.26 -11.74
C GLN A 231 -13.12 -3.55 -11.45
N TRP A 232 -12.59 -3.15 -10.30
CA TRP A 232 -11.25 -3.47 -9.79
C TRP A 232 -11.12 -4.95 -9.44
N ALA A 233 -12.07 -5.54 -8.70
CA ALA A 233 -12.09 -7.00 -8.47
C ALA A 233 -12.20 -7.78 -9.80
N SER A 234 -12.92 -7.23 -10.79
CA SER A 234 -13.03 -7.82 -12.13
C SER A 234 -11.81 -7.57 -13.02
N THR A 235 -11.02 -6.51 -12.81
CA THR A 235 -9.83 -6.16 -13.63
C THR A 235 -8.53 -6.66 -13.02
N THR A 236 -8.43 -6.81 -11.70
CA THR A 236 -7.36 -7.58 -11.05
C THR A 236 -7.57 -9.09 -11.17
N SER A 237 -8.79 -9.55 -11.45
CA SER A 237 -9.03 -10.90 -11.99
C SER A 237 -8.94 -10.99 -13.52
N LYS A 238 -8.77 -9.86 -14.24
CA LYS A 238 -8.73 -9.80 -15.71
C LYS A 238 -7.72 -8.79 -16.28
N GLY A 239 -6.46 -8.96 -15.91
CA GLY A 239 -5.31 -8.51 -16.68
C GLY A 239 -4.17 -9.46 -16.34
N VAL A 240 -3.98 -10.59 -17.02
CA VAL A 240 -3.94 -10.80 -18.47
C VAL A 240 -4.77 -12.04 -18.86
N PHE A 241 -5.81 -11.86 -19.70
CA PHE A 241 -6.57 -12.93 -20.36
C PHE A 241 -5.59 -13.85 -21.14
N GLY A 242 -5.69 -15.18 -21.11
CA GLY A 242 -6.90 -15.93 -21.47
C GLY A 242 -6.78 -16.38 -22.92
N PHE A 243 -5.90 -17.36 -23.19
CA PHE A 243 -5.91 -18.09 -24.45
C PHE A 243 -6.70 -19.40 -24.23
N GLN A 244 -7.84 -19.54 -24.90
CA GLN A 244 -8.51 -20.84 -25.02
C GLN A 244 -7.59 -21.77 -25.82
N PRO A 245 -7.26 -22.98 -25.35
CA PRO A 245 -6.87 -24.02 -26.28
C PRO A 245 -8.16 -24.57 -26.89
N SER A 246 -8.34 -24.31 -28.18
CA SER A 246 -9.23 -25.12 -29.01
C SER A 246 -8.78 -26.58 -28.90
N LEU A 247 -9.61 -27.41 -28.27
CA LEU A 247 -9.54 -28.85 -28.43
C LEU A 247 -9.96 -29.19 -29.86
N SER A 248 -8.99 -29.32 -30.76
CA SER A 248 -9.08 -30.25 -31.88
C SER A 248 -7.71 -30.47 -32.50
N ALA A 249 -7.47 -31.75 -32.76
CA ALA A 249 -6.46 -32.36 -33.60
C ALA A 249 -5.14 -32.82 -32.93
N CYS A 250 -4.98 -34.14 -32.99
CA CYS A 250 -3.73 -34.90 -33.09
C CYS A 250 -3.16 -35.54 -31.81
N LEU A 251 -3.69 -36.72 -31.51
CA LEU A 251 -2.91 -37.94 -31.28
C LEU A 251 -3.60 -39.07 -32.05
N PRO A 252 -2.88 -39.99 -32.73
CA PRO A 252 -1.61 -39.86 -33.44
C PRO A 252 -1.77 -39.31 -34.88
#